data_AF-A0A9D1IBA3-F1
#
_entry.id   AF-A0A9D1IBA3-F1
#
_cell.length_a   1.000
_cell.length_b   1.000
_cell.length_c   1.000
_cell.angle_alpha   90.00
_cell.angle_beta   90.00
_cell.angle_gamma   90.00
#
_symmetry.space_group_name_H-M   'P 1'
#
loop_
_entity.id
_entity.type
_entity.pdbx_description
1 polymer ?
#
loop_
_entity_poly.entity_id
_entity_poly.type
_entity_poly.pdbx_seq_one_letter_code
_entity_poly.pdbx_strand_id
1 'polypeptide(L)' 'DKEHFQISVPVAVSQQFYGWVFGLGNYVTIIGPEHIKKEMAKKLEEIRKRYD' A
#
# COMPACT_ATOMS: atom_id res chain seq x y z
N ASP A 1 6.80 16.07 -13.24
CA ASP A 1 7.35 15.03 -12.35
C ASP A 1 8.84 14.88 -12.48
N LYS A 2 9.59 15.42 -11.51
CA LYS A 2 11.02 15.13 -11.28
C LYS A 2 11.31 14.66 -9.84
N GLU A 3 10.28 14.55 -9.00
CA GLU A 3 10.43 14.24 -7.56
C GLU A 3 10.03 12.80 -7.21
N HIS A 4 9.40 12.06 -8.12
CA HIS A 4 8.95 10.70 -7.90
C HIS A 4 9.41 9.81 -9.05
N PHE A 5 9.74 8.57 -8.73
CA PHE A 5 10.06 7.53 -9.71
C PHE A 5 9.07 6.37 -9.56
N GLN A 6 8.72 5.73 -10.68
CA GLN A 6 7.83 4.58 -10.72
C GLN A 6 8.66 3.34 -11.07
N ILE A 7 8.48 2.26 -10.29
CA ILE A 7 9.06 0.95 -10.60
C ILE A 7 7.97 -0.10 -10.68
N SER A 8 8.16 -1.06 -11.58
CA SER A 8 7.35 -2.26 -11.69
C SER A 8 8.24 -3.46 -11.44
N VAL A 9 8.01 -4.14 -10.33
CA VAL A 9 8.77 -5.33 -9.91
C VAL A 9 7.80 -6.48 -9.61
N PRO A 10 8.16 -7.73 -9.96
CA PRO A 10 7.37 -8.89 -9.58
C PRO A 10 7.44 -9.07 -8.06
N VAL A 11 6.30 -8.96 -7.39
CA VAL A 11 6.17 -9.13 -5.93
C VAL A 11 5.13 -10.18 -5.62
N ALA A 12 5.42 -11.04 -4.63
CA ALA A 12 4.41 -11.89 -4.05
C ALA A 12 3.51 -11.05 -3.13
N VAL A 13 2.24 -10.91 -3.49
CA VAL A 13 1.27 -10.21 -2.64
C VAL A 13 0.83 -11.17 -1.54
N SER A 14 1.15 -10.82 -0.29
CA SER A 14 0.73 -11.53 0.91
C SER A 14 0.29 -10.54 2.00
N GLN A 15 -0.19 -11.04 3.14
CA GLN A 15 -0.47 -10.17 4.28
C GLN A 15 0.78 -9.40 4.76
N GLN A 16 1.95 -10.03 4.72
CA GLN A 16 3.22 -9.43 5.11
C GLN A 16 3.62 -8.28 4.18
N PHE A 17 3.31 -8.38 2.88
CA PHE A 17 3.52 -7.30 1.93
C PHE A 17 2.81 -6.01 2.36
N TYR A 18 1.54 -6.09 2.76
CA TYR A 18 0.79 -4.92 3.23
C TYR A 18 1.38 -4.34 4.52
N GLY A 19 1.84 -5.20 5.44
CA GLY A 19 2.51 -4.74 6.67
C GLY A 19 3.82 -4.01 6.38
N TRP A 20 4.63 -4.51 5.45
CA TRP A 20 5.87 -3.84 5.02
C TRP A 20 5.59 -2.48 4.36
N VAL A 21 4.68 -2.42 3.39
CA VAL A 21 4.31 -1.16 2.73
C VAL A 21 3.75 -0.15 3.74
N PHE A 22 2.91 -0.61 4.67
CA PHE A 22 2.36 0.23 5.74
C PHE A 22 3.48 0.85 6.59
N GLY A 23 4.53 0.09 6.91
CA GLY A 23 5.69 0.58 7.66
C GLY A 23 6.46 1.72 6.96
N LEU A 24 6.29 1.89 5.64
CA LEU A 24 6.89 3.01 4.89
C LEU A 24 6.09 4.31 5.01
N GLY A 25 4.90 4.30 5.62
CA GLY A 25 4.09 5.50 5.82
C GLY A 25 3.81 6.26 4.51
N ASN A 26 3.96 7.59 4.55
CA ASN A 26 3.61 8.48 3.44
C ASN A 26 4.68 8.56 2.33
N TYR A 27 5.76 7.79 2.42
CA TYR A 27 6.83 7.79 1.42
C TYR A 27 6.48 6.96 0.17
N VAL A 28 5.51 6.05 0.27
CA VAL A 28 5.15 5.12 -0.81
C VAL A 28 3.64 5.04 -0.99
N THR A 29 3.19 4.82 -2.22
CA THR A 29 1.78 4.56 -2.54
C THR A 29 1.67 3.45 -3.57
N ILE A 30 0.72 2.53 -3.35
CA ILE A 30 0.40 1.48 -4.32
C ILE A 30 -0.47 2.09 -5.42
N ILE A 31 0.09 2.23 -6.62
CA ILE A 31 -0.62 2.75 -7.80
C ILE A 31 -1.34 1.67 -8.59
N GLY A 32 -0.96 0.39 -8.43
CA GLY A 32 -1.59 -0.74 -9.07
C GLY A 32 -0.86 -2.05 -8.79
N PRO A 33 -1.45 -3.22 -9.13
CA PRO A 33 -2.77 -3.38 -9.76
C PRO A 33 -3.96 -2.92 -8.89
N GLU A 34 -5.09 -2.57 -9.51
CA GLU A 34 -6.23 -1.92 -8.82
C GLU A 34 -6.78 -2.72 -7.64
N HIS A 35 -6.82 -4.06 -7.74
CA HIS A 35 -7.29 -4.91 -6.65
C HIS A 35 -6.38 -4.83 -5.41
N ILE A 36 -5.06 -4.72 -5.60
CA ILE A 36 -4.07 -4.55 -4.52
C ILE A 36 -4.21 -3.20 -3.84
N LYS A 37 -4.39 -2.14 -4.63
CA LYS A 37 -4.66 -0.79 -4.12
C LYS A 37 -5.93 -0.77 -3.26
N LYS A 38 -7.01 -1.41 -3.72
CA LYS A 38 -8.27 -1.55 -2.97
C LYS A 38 -8.09 -2.34 -1.68
N GLU A 39 -7.33 -3.43 -1.69
CA GLU A 39 -7.05 -4.21 -0.49
C GLU A 39 -6.28 -3.41 0.56
N MET A 40 -5.27 -2.62 0.15
CA MET A 40 -4.55 -1.72 1.07
C MET A 40 -5.47 -0.65 1.65
N ALA A 41 -6.28 0.01 0.80
CA ALA A 41 -7.24 1.01 1.26
C ALA A 41 -8.24 0.45 2.28
N LYS A 42 -8.74 -0.78 2.04
CA LYS A 42 -9.62 -1.47 2.99
C LYS A 42 -8.93 -1.73 4.34
N LYS A 43 -7.68 -2.18 4.35
CA LYS A 43 -6.91 -2.42 5.60
C LYS A 43 -6.69 -1.14 6.39
N LEU A 44 -6.35 -0.04 5.72
CA LEU A 44 -6.17 1.26 6.35
C LEU A 44 -7.48 1.74 7.00
N GLU A 45 -8.61 1.57 6.32
CA GLU A 45 -9.93 1.91 6.86
C GLU A 45 -10.31 1.02 8.06
N GLU A 46 -10.01 -0.28 8.02
CA GLU A 46 -10.21 -1.19 9.16
C GLU A 46 -9.35 -0.80 10.38
N ILE A 47 -8.13 -0.32 10.16
CA ILE A 47 -7.25 0.20 11.23
C ILE A 47 -7.82 1.51 11.78
N ARG A 48 -8.18 2.46 10.92
CA ARG A 48 -8.74 3.77 11.30
C ARG A 48 -9.95 3.61 12.22
N LYS A 49 -10.90 2.75 11.83
CA LYS A 49 -12.12 2.45 12.61
C LYS A 49 -11.87 1.88 14.01
N ARG A 50 -10.69 1.35 14.32
CA ARG A 50 -10.37 0.86 15.67
C ARG A 50 -10.03 1.97 16.65
N TYR A 51 -9.68 3.15 16.13
CA TYR A 51 -9.24 4.30 16.90
C TYR A 51 -10.18 5.51 16.75
N ASP A 52 -11.25 5.37 15.95
CA ASP A 52 -12.42 6.26 15.95
C ASP A 52 -13.31 5.95 17.18
#